data_AF-A0A923Q764-F1
#
_entry.id   AF-A0A923Q764-F1
#
_cell.length_a   1.000
_cell.length_b   1.000
_cell.length_c   1.000
_cell.angle_alpha   90.00
_cell.angle_beta   90.00
_cell.angle_gamma   90.00
#
_symmetry.space_group_name_H-M   'P 1'
#
loop_
_entity.id
_entity.type
_entity.pdbx_description
1 polymer ?
#
loop_
_entity_poly.entity_id
_entity_poly.type
_entity_poly.pdbx_seq_one_letter_code
_entity_poly.pdbx_strand_id
1 'polypeptide(L)'
;MPAPRLVDRSPVVPPETLVASLVPPPRFDDARFETYLPAPGQPSQAGAVRLLQSFAGRLTPPPRRLFGRTRLPEARPGVYLDGGFGVGKTHLLASLWHQAPGPKAYGTFVELTHLVGALGFA
;
A
#
# COMPACT_ATOMS: atom_id res chain seq x y z
N MET A 1 22.34 42.65 -4.39
CA MET A 1 22.43 41.30 -4.99
C MET A 1 21.11 41.02 -5.67
N PRO A 2 21.09 40.73 -6.98
CA PRO A 2 19.84 40.33 -7.65
C PRO A 2 19.30 39.04 -7.01
N ALA A 3 17.97 38.91 -6.96
CA ALA A 3 17.34 37.71 -6.45
C ALA A 3 17.67 36.50 -7.36
N PRO A 4 17.88 35.29 -6.80
CA PRO A 4 18.21 34.11 -7.58
C PRO A 4 17.09 33.74 -8.56
N ARG A 5 17.44 33.36 -9.80
CA ARG A 5 16.47 32.96 -10.83
C ARG A 5 16.09 31.49 -10.66
N LEU A 6 14.85 31.14 -10.99
CA LEU A 6 14.38 29.75 -10.93
C LEU A 6 15.16 28.83 -11.89
N VAL A 7 15.58 29.35 -13.04
CA VAL A 7 16.32 28.60 -14.08
C VAL A 7 17.73 28.20 -13.65
N ASP A 8 18.28 28.84 -12.61
CA ASP A 8 19.61 28.54 -12.09
C ASP A 8 19.58 27.43 -11.02
N ARG A 9 18.39 26.87 -10.71
CA ARG A 9 18.23 25.82 -9.71
C ARG A 9 18.29 24.43 -10.34
N SER A 10 19.07 23.54 -9.74
CA SER A 10 19.08 22.10 -10.06
C SER A 10 18.57 21.33 -8.83
N PRO A 11 17.26 21.03 -8.74
CA PRO A 11 16.71 20.33 -7.59
C PRO A 11 17.18 18.87 -7.59
N VAL A 12 17.67 18.41 -6.44
CA VAL A 12 18.01 17.00 -6.19
C VAL A 12 16.96 16.45 -5.24
N VAL A 13 16.27 15.38 -5.66
CA VAL A 13 15.31 14.68 -4.81
C VAL A 13 15.99 13.42 -4.26
N PRO A 14 16.16 13.30 -2.92
CA PRO A 14 16.77 12.11 -2.34
C PRO A 14 15.92 10.85 -2.60
N PRO A 15 16.54 9.67 -2.83
CA PRO A 15 15.83 8.40 -3.05
C PRO A 15 14.77 8.08 -1.98
N GLU A 16 15.10 8.34 -0.72
CA GLU A 16 14.20 8.15 0.42
C GLU A 16 12.93 9.01 0.31
N THR A 17 13.02 10.19 -0.30
CA THR A 17 11.85 11.06 -0.54
C THR A 17 10.95 10.46 -1.62
N LEU A 18 11.55 9.89 -2.67
CA LEU A 18 10.79 9.20 -3.73
C LEU A 18 10.05 7.97 -3.17
N VAL A 19 10.73 7.16 -2.35
CA VAL A 19 10.11 5.99 -1.72
C VAL A 19 9.02 6.40 -0.73
N ALA A 20 9.27 7.43 0.09
CA ALA A 20 8.30 7.93 1.06
C ALA A 20 7.03 8.51 0.39
N SER A 21 7.12 8.92 -0.88
CA SER A 21 5.97 9.42 -1.65
C SER A 21 5.03 8.32 -2.16
N LEU A 22 5.42 7.06 -2.04
CA LEU A 22 4.58 5.90 -2.39
C LEU A 22 3.50 5.67 -1.32
N VAL A 23 2.48 6.52 -1.35
CA VAL A 23 1.31 6.48 -0.47
C VAL A 23 0.01 6.54 -1.30
N PRO A 24 -1.14 6.12 -0.74
CA PRO A 24 -2.42 6.30 -1.43
C PRO A 24 -2.64 7.77 -1.81
N PRO A 25 -3.17 8.07 -3.01
CA PRO A 25 -3.51 9.44 -3.39
C PRO A 25 -4.55 10.05 -2.43
N PRO A 26 -4.59 11.39 -2.23
CA PRO A 26 -5.42 12.04 -1.22
C PRO A 26 -6.92 11.67 -1.23
N ARG A 27 -7.48 11.37 -2.41
CA ARG A 27 -8.87 10.90 -2.54
C ARG A 27 -9.18 9.58 -1.81
N PHE A 28 -8.15 8.84 -1.37
CA PHE A 28 -8.25 7.60 -0.61
C PHE A 28 -7.77 7.74 0.84
N ASP A 29 -7.60 8.96 1.35
CA ASP A 29 -7.17 9.22 2.73
C ASP A 29 -8.13 8.60 3.75
N ASP A 30 -9.43 8.60 3.45
CA ASP A 30 -10.49 8.04 4.28
C ASP A 30 -10.87 6.59 3.91
N ALA A 31 -10.14 5.97 2.97
CA ALA A 31 -10.40 4.58 2.60
C ALA A 31 -10.10 3.66 3.79
N ARG A 32 -11.13 2.99 4.31
CA ARG A 32 -11.04 1.98 5.37
C ARG A 32 -11.84 0.76 4.94
N PHE A 33 -11.65 -0.38 5.61
CA PHE A 33 -12.47 -1.56 5.29
C PHE A 33 -13.93 -1.31 5.65
N GLU A 34 -14.19 -0.53 6.69
CA GLU A 34 -15.50 -0.15 7.19
C GLU A 34 -16.24 0.81 6.24
N THR A 35 -15.51 1.59 5.44
CA THR A 35 -16.09 2.52 4.46
C THR A 35 -16.26 1.89 3.07
N TYR A 36 -15.83 0.64 2.87
CA TYR A 36 -16.12 -0.10 1.65
C TYR A 36 -17.56 -0.63 1.70
N LEU A 37 -18.33 -0.39 0.64
CA LEU A 37 -19.73 -0.80 0.52
C LEU A 37 -19.84 -1.93 -0.52
N PRO A 38 -19.90 -3.21 -0.11
CA PRO A 38 -20.11 -4.31 -1.03
C PRO A 38 -21.47 -4.21 -1.71
N ALA A 39 -21.53 -4.47 -3.01
CA ALA A 39 -22.78 -4.59 -3.74
C ALA A 39 -23.58 -5.80 -3.22
N PRO A 40 -24.89 -5.66 -2.91
CA PRO A 40 -25.70 -6.73 -2.31
C PRO A 40 -25.70 -8.06 -3.08
N GLY A 41 -25.60 -8.00 -4.41
CA GLY A 41 -25.57 -9.17 -5.29
C GLY A 41 -24.17 -9.76 -5.54
N GLN A 42 -23.12 -9.26 -4.87
CA GLN A 42 -21.74 -9.65 -5.12
C GLN A 42 -21.04 -10.13 -3.84
N PRO A 43 -21.31 -11.38 -3.39
CA PRO A 43 -20.74 -11.92 -2.15
C PRO A 43 -19.20 -12.00 -2.16
N SER A 44 -18.58 -12.05 -3.34
CA SER A 44 -17.12 -12.03 -3.53
C SER A 44 -16.48 -10.74 -3.00
N GLN A 45 -17.19 -9.61 -3.05
CA GLN A 45 -16.69 -8.31 -2.55
C GLN A 45 -16.55 -8.33 -1.02
N ALA A 46 -17.59 -8.80 -0.32
CA ALA A 46 -17.51 -9.01 1.13
C ALA A 46 -16.45 -10.07 1.50
N GLY A 47 -16.27 -11.09 0.64
CA GLY A 47 -15.18 -12.06 0.76
C GLY A 47 -13.80 -11.41 0.67
N ALA A 48 -13.59 -10.49 -0.26
CA ALA A 48 -12.34 -9.75 -0.43
C ALA A 48 -12.02 -8.89 0.80
N VAL A 49 -13.03 -8.22 1.39
CA VAL A 49 -12.86 -7.46 2.65
C VAL A 49 -12.33 -8.38 3.75
N ARG A 50 -13.00 -9.52 3.99
CA ARG A 50 -12.58 -10.48 5.04
C ARG A 50 -11.18 -11.03 4.79
N LEU A 51 -10.86 -11.36 3.54
CA LEU A 51 -9.54 -11.87 3.15
C LEU A 51 -8.45 -10.84 3.45
N LEU A 52 -8.67 -9.57 3.10
CA LEU A 52 -7.70 -8.50 3.29
C LEU A 52 -7.56 -8.09 4.76
N GLN A 53 -8.64 -8.06 5.54
CA GLN A 53 -8.58 -7.84 6.98
C GLN A 53 -7.75 -8.94 7.68
N SER A 54 -7.97 -10.21 7.31
CA SER A 54 -7.16 -11.33 7.80
C SER A 54 -5.69 -11.21 7.36
N PHE A 55 -5.44 -10.80 6.12
CA PHE A 55 -4.08 -10.54 5.64
C PHE A 55 -3.40 -9.42 6.43
N ALA A 56 -4.07 -8.28 6.66
CA ALA A 56 -3.56 -7.17 7.46
C ALA A 56 -3.21 -7.58 8.89
N GLY A 57 -4.05 -8.41 9.51
CA GLY A 57 -3.80 -8.97 10.85
C GLY A 57 -2.51 -9.79 10.93
N ARG A 58 -2.12 -10.47 9.84
CA ARG A 58 -0.86 -11.23 9.76
C ARG A 58 0.38 -10.37 9.51
N LEU A 59 0.20 -9.19 8.89
CA LEU A 59 1.30 -8.23 8.71
C LEU A 59 1.73 -7.60 10.03
N THR A 60 0.84 -7.60 11.03
CA THR A 60 1.15 -7.09 12.37
C THR A 60 2.06 -8.08 13.09
N PRO A 61 3.29 -7.70 13.45
CA PRO A 61 4.20 -8.60 14.14
C PRO A 61 3.61 -9.00 15.50
N PRO A 62 3.62 -10.30 15.86
CA PRO A 62 3.09 -10.73 17.15
C PRO A 62 3.96 -10.17 18.29
N PRO A 63 3.37 -9.93 19.48
CA PRO A 63 4.15 -9.55 20.65
C PRO A 63 5.23 -10.60 20.94
N ARG A 64 6.44 -10.14 21.29
CA ARG A 64 7.58 -11.02 21.63
C ARG A 64 7.19 -11.93 22.80
N ARG A 65 6.96 -13.22 22.52
CA ARG A 65 6.75 -14.25 23.55
C ARG A 65 8.10 -14.69 24.10
N LEU A 66 8.29 -14.59 25.41
CA LEU A 66 9.53 -15.01 26.09
C LEU A 66 9.68 -16.54 26.23
N PHE A 67 8.64 -17.32 25.90
CA PHE A 67 8.68 -18.77 25.93
C PHE A 67 7.83 -19.39 24.81
N GLY A 68 8.45 -20.28 24.01
CA GLY A 68 7.79 -21.14 23.02
C GLY A 68 7.92 -20.70 21.56
N ARG A 69 8.53 -21.55 20.72
CA ARG A 69 8.48 -21.43 19.25
C ARG A 69 7.19 -22.06 18.73
N THR A 70 6.14 -21.26 18.55
CA THR A 70 4.96 -21.68 17.78
C THR A 70 5.33 -21.61 16.29
N ARG A 71 5.31 -22.75 15.58
CA ARG A 71 5.39 -22.76 14.11
C ARG A 71 4.11 -22.11 13.58
N LEU A 72 4.24 -20.93 13.00
CA LEU A 72 3.15 -20.31 12.24
C LEU A 72 3.00 -21.07 10.92
N PRO A 73 1.76 -21.35 10.47
CA PRO A 73 1.52 -21.94 9.16
C PRO A 73 2.16 -21.11 8.05
N GLU A 74 2.62 -21.79 6.99
CA GLU A 74 3.17 -21.13 5.81
C GLU A 74 2.08 -20.26 5.15
N ALA A 75 2.17 -18.95 5.39
CA ALA A 75 1.20 -18.00 4.89
C ALA A 75 1.54 -17.63 3.44
N ARG A 76 0.51 -17.54 2.59
CA ARG A 76 0.69 -16.99 1.24
C ARG A 76 1.28 -15.58 1.34
N PRO A 77 2.33 -15.25 0.55
CA PRO A 77 3.09 -14.01 0.72
C PRO A 77 2.32 -12.75 0.29
N GLY A 78 1.22 -12.89 -0.46
CA GLY A 78 0.43 -11.77 -0.96
C GLY A 78 -0.98 -12.13 -1.39
N VAL A 79 -1.75 -11.11 -1.76
CA VAL A 79 -3.12 -11.20 -2.25
C VAL A 79 -3.21 -10.47 -3.60
N TYR A 80 -3.77 -11.13 -4.61
CA TYR A 80 -4.10 -10.52 -5.89
C TYR A 80 -5.62 -10.29 -5.96
N LEU A 81 -6.03 -9.05 -6.21
CA LEU A 81 -7.44 -8.68 -6.36
C LEU A 81 -7.77 -8.58 -7.85
N ASP A 82 -8.50 -9.56 -8.36
CA ASP A 82 -9.04 -9.53 -9.71
C ASP A 82 -10.53 -9.17 -9.70
N GLY A 83 -10.97 -8.45 -10.73
CA GLY A 83 -12.37 -8.08 -10.89
C GLY A 83 -12.57 -6.91 -11.84
N GLY A 84 -13.84 -6.65 -12.17
CA GLY A 84 -14.23 -5.60 -13.12
C GLY A 84 -13.88 -4.17 -12.71
N PHE A 85 -14.17 -3.22 -13.61
CA PHE A 85 -14.00 -1.80 -13.35
C PHE A 85 -14.99 -1.30 -12.28
N GLY A 86 -14.58 -0.31 -11.48
CA GLY A 86 -15.47 0.35 -10.52
C GLY A 86 -15.86 -0.47 -9.28
N VAL A 87 -15.48 -1.74 -9.16
CA VAL A 87 -15.84 -2.60 -8.00
C VAL A 87 -15.11 -2.26 -6.68
N GLY A 88 -14.29 -1.20 -6.69
CA GLY A 88 -13.61 -0.67 -5.50
C GLY A 88 -12.32 -1.40 -5.10
N LYS A 89 -11.63 -2.09 -6.01
CA LYS A 89 -10.32 -2.72 -5.75
C LYS A 89 -9.30 -1.75 -5.16
N THR A 90 -9.21 -0.54 -5.71
CA THR A 90 -8.29 0.51 -5.25
C THR A 90 -8.63 0.99 -3.85
N HIS A 91 -9.93 1.08 -3.51
CA HIS A 91 -10.39 1.37 -2.16
C HIS A 91 -9.86 0.30 -1.20
N LEU A 92 -10.05 -0.99 -1.53
CA LEU A 92 -9.59 -2.10 -0.70
C LEU A 92 -8.05 -2.13 -0.51
N LEU A 93 -7.27 -1.82 -1.55
CA LEU A 93 -5.82 -1.73 -1.45
C LEU A 93 -5.38 -0.55 -0.56
N ALA A 94 -6.03 0.61 -0.68
CA ALA A 94 -5.77 1.76 0.18
C ALA A 94 -6.15 1.45 1.64
N SER A 95 -7.29 0.81 1.87
CA SER A 95 -7.71 0.34 3.21
C SER A 95 -6.69 -0.61 3.83
N LEU A 96 -6.15 -1.55 3.04
CA LEU A 96 -5.07 -2.42 3.50
C LEU A 96 -3.81 -1.62 3.86
N TRP A 97 -3.41 -0.66 3.03
CA TRP A 97 -2.25 0.19 3.32
C TRP A 97 -2.45 0.97 4.62
N HIS A 98 -3.63 1.53 4.88
CA HIS A 98 -3.93 2.26 6.11
C HIS A 98 -3.83 1.35 7.34
N GLN A 99 -4.30 0.10 7.26
CA GLN A 99 -4.25 -0.85 8.38
C GLN A 99 -2.86 -1.50 8.60
N ALA A 100 -2.07 -1.70 7.54
CA ALA A 100 -0.79 -2.39 7.63
C ALA A 100 0.24 -1.59 8.47
N PRO A 101 1.09 -2.26 9.27
CA PRO A 101 2.22 -1.59 9.92
C PRO A 101 3.27 -1.15 8.89
N GLY A 102 4.08 -0.15 9.24
CA GLY A 102 5.26 0.23 8.45
C GLY A 102 6.45 -0.71 8.67
N PRO A 103 7.47 -0.67 7.79
CA PRO A 103 7.52 0.11 6.55
C PRO A 103 6.59 -0.45 5.46
N LYS A 104 5.97 0.44 4.68
CA LYS A 104 4.99 0.10 3.63
C LYS A 104 5.03 1.13 2.51
N ALA A 105 4.68 0.70 1.30
CA ALA A 105 4.57 1.54 0.12
C ALA A 105 3.28 1.21 -0.62
N TYR A 106 2.70 2.23 -1.25
CA TYR A 106 1.54 2.12 -2.13
C TYR A 106 1.89 2.82 -3.43
N GLY A 107 1.76 2.12 -4.56
CA GLY A 107 2.06 2.69 -5.85
C GLY A 107 1.47 1.87 -6.97
N THR A 108 1.29 2.52 -8.10
CA THR A 108 0.97 1.88 -9.36
C THR A 108 2.22 1.19 -9.92
N PHE A 109 2.00 0.24 -10.83
CA PHE A 109 3.09 -0.39 -11.56
C PHE A 109 3.96 0.65 -12.29
N VAL A 110 3.33 1.66 -12.89
CA VAL A 110 4.03 2.73 -13.63
C VAL A 110 4.92 3.55 -12.69
N GLU A 111 4.43 3.92 -11.51
CA GLU A 111 5.25 4.63 -10.51
C GLU A 111 6.45 3.79 -10.05
N LEU A 112 6.25 2.48 -9.86
CA LEU A 112 7.35 1.56 -9.54
C LEU A 112 8.38 1.49 -10.68
N THR A 113 7.93 1.44 -11.94
CA THR A 113 8.86 1.45 -13.09
C THR A 113 9.61 2.79 -13.22
N HIS A 114 8.96 3.92 -12.92
CA HIS A 114 9.62 5.22 -12.91
C HIS A 114 10.64 5.32 -11.78
N LEU A 115 10.31 4.80 -10.60
CA LEU A 115 11.24 4.75 -9.47
C LEU A 115 12.48 3.94 -9.81
N VAL A 116 12.29 2.76 -10.41
CA VAL A 116 13.40 1.92 -10.90
C VAL A 116 14.22 2.65 -11.95
N GLY A 117 13.59 3.37 -12.88
CA GLY A 117 14.30 4.19 -13.87
C GLY A 117 15.13 5.32 -13.24
N ALA A 118 14.62 5.93 -12.16
CA ALA A 118 15.31 6.99 -11.44
C ALA A 118 16.47 6.48 -10.55
N LEU A 119 16.31 5.30 -9.95
CA LEU A 119 17.27 4.75 -8.98
C LEU A 119 18.27 3.75 -9.59
N GLY A 120 17.95 3.13 -10.72
CA GLY A 120 18.73 2.05 -11.32
C GLY A 120 18.54 0.68 -10.64
N PHE A 121 19.32 -0.32 -11.08
CA PHE A 121 19.26 -1.72 -10.64
C PHE A 121 20.55 -2.16 -9.94
N ALA A 122 21.03 -1.39 -8.96
CA ALA A 122 22.31 -1.65 -8.28
C ALA A 122 22.46 -3.10 -7.78
#